data_AF-A0A960XMK1-F1
#
_entry.id   AF-A0A960XMK1-F1
#
_cell.length_a   1.000
_cell.length_b   1.000
_cell.length_c   1.000
_cell.angle_alpha   90.00
_cell.angle_beta   90.00
_cell.angle_gamma   90.00
#
_symmetry.space_group_name_H-M   'P 1'
#
loop_
_entity.id
_entity.type
_entity.pdbx_description
1 polymer ?
#
loop_
_entity_poly.entity_id
_entity_poly.type
_entity_poly.pdbx_seq_one_letter_code
_entity_poly.pdbx_strand_id
1 'polypeptide(L)'
;SVQTSAADVHHNVADTAEEQLAGELENFGVPYFNEADLECGVWCVEPVVVSGVVNWYELAPAESYPTGFPNDEVFPKLGELPGQGIELQGDVIELLTYLELEQGYNQLGLFTEGGHKISNGFSPDGLVLSQFDNSGDPDPLLVPSYYPRSQVFGVVAPEAGFYPFRFLWFQSDNREAPGMLLELFSVKDKKSHLLNDESDPLAMMAYRAGVLIDPDFVAPTLSASSNGTTLHVSWTGILQTAGTVDGPWSDFGNDSQSPADFSLTENPSLYFRARSN
;
A
#
# COMPACT_ATOMS: atom_id res chain seq x y z
N SER A 1 9.96 18.79 18.81
CA SER A 1 9.98 18.23 20.17
C SER A 1 9.25 16.92 20.10
N VAL A 2 9.93 15.83 20.45
CA VAL A 2 9.30 14.52 20.65
C VAL A 2 8.23 14.69 21.74
N GLN A 3 7.00 14.18 21.53
CA GLN A 3 5.87 14.37 22.45
C GLN A 3 5.90 13.35 23.62
N THR A 4 6.94 12.50 23.70
CA THR A 4 7.38 11.47 24.67
C THR A 4 7.11 11.65 26.18
N SER A 5 6.48 12.72 26.63
CA SER A 5 6.10 12.93 28.04
C SER A 5 4.60 12.78 28.32
N ALA A 6 3.77 12.56 27.30
CA ALA A 6 2.36 12.30 27.48
C ALA A 6 2.12 10.79 27.53
N ALA A 7 2.02 10.24 28.74
CA ALA A 7 1.42 8.92 28.92
C ALA A 7 -0.01 8.94 28.36
N ASP A 8 -0.41 7.84 27.71
CA ASP A 8 -1.80 7.48 27.42
C ASP A 8 -2.53 8.27 26.32
N VAL A 9 -1.88 8.93 25.34
CA VAL A 9 -2.63 9.79 24.38
C VAL A 9 -3.53 9.02 23.41
N HIS A 10 -3.10 7.87 22.90
CA HIS A 10 -3.88 7.09 21.91
C HIS A 10 -4.55 5.85 22.50
N HIS A 11 -4.37 5.58 23.80
CA HIS A 11 -4.99 4.48 24.54
C HIS A 11 -4.89 3.10 23.83
N ASN A 12 -3.99 2.91 22.86
CA ASN A 12 -3.89 1.74 22.00
C ASN A 12 -5.24 1.21 21.45
N VAL A 13 -6.08 2.11 20.96
CA VAL A 13 -7.36 1.78 20.29
C VAL A 13 -7.34 2.23 18.84
N ALA A 14 -7.91 1.40 17.96
CA ALA A 14 -7.94 1.66 16.54
C ALA A 14 -8.59 3.00 16.18
N ASP A 15 -9.68 3.38 16.85
CA ASP A 15 -10.37 4.64 16.57
C ASP A 15 -9.45 5.85 16.79
N THR A 16 -8.66 5.84 17.85
CA THR A 16 -7.72 6.92 18.16
C THR A 16 -6.49 6.90 17.24
N ALA A 17 -6.07 5.72 16.79
CA ALA A 17 -5.05 5.60 15.75
C ALA A 17 -5.53 6.17 14.39
N GLU A 18 -6.81 6.01 14.05
CA GLU A 18 -7.42 6.64 12.87
C GLU A 18 -7.46 8.17 13.01
N GLU A 19 -7.84 8.68 14.18
CA GLU A 19 -7.80 10.12 14.48
C GLU A 19 -6.38 10.69 14.34
N GLN A 20 -5.36 9.97 14.82
CA GLN A 20 -3.96 10.37 14.68
C GLN A 20 -3.52 10.39 13.22
N LEU A 21 -3.85 9.35 12.44
CA LEU A 21 -3.60 9.34 11.00
C LEU A 21 -4.38 10.41 10.26
N ALA A 22 -5.52 10.87 10.76
CA ALA A 22 -6.28 11.97 10.16
C ALA A 22 -5.77 13.37 10.59
N GLY A 23 -4.87 13.43 11.57
CA GLY A 23 -4.39 14.69 12.17
C GLY A 23 -5.42 15.35 13.07
N GLU A 24 -6.37 14.57 13.56
CA GLU A 24 -7.49 14.98 14.40
C GLU A 24 -7.25 14.67 15.88
N LEU A 25 -6.23 13.86 16.21
CA LEU A 25 -5.89 13.54 17.58
C LEU A 25 -5.32 14.76 18.32
N GLU A 26 -5.88 15.06 19.49
CA GLU A 26 -5.45 16.14 20.36
C GLU A 26 -5.15 15.64 21.77
N ASN A 27 -4.10 16.21 22.39
CA ASN A 27 -3.79 16.02 23.79
C ASN A 27 -3.83 17.37 24.52
N PHE A 28 -4.74 17.50 25.50
CA PHE A 28 -4.96 18.74 26.25
C PHE A 28 -5.15 20.00 25.37
N GLY A 29 -5.82 19.84 24.22
CA GLY A 29 -6.09 20.93 23.26
C GLY A 29 -4.90 21.31 22.39
N VAL A 30 -3.90 20.43 22.29
CA VAL A 30 -2.76 20.57 21.37
C VAL A 30 -2.79 19.37 20.41
N PRO A 31 -2.62 19.57 19.10
CA PRO A 31 -2.50 18.46 18.16
C PRO A 31 -1.39 17.47 18.56
N TYR A 32 -1.69 16.19 18.44
CA TYR A 32 -0.77 15.08 18.66
C TYR A 32 -0.46 14.41 17.32
N PHE A 33 0.82 14.35 16.98
CA PHE A 33 1.28 13.88 15.66
C PHE A 33 1.97 12.52 15.79
N ASN A 34 2.25 11.88 14.67
CA ASN A 34 3.00 10.63 14.63
C ASN A 34 4.47 10.90 14.99
N GLU A 35 5.03 10.18 15.96
CA GLU A 35 6.40 10.43 16.41
C GLU A 35 7.47 9.90 15.43
N ALA A 36 7.06 9.04 14.49
CA ALA A 36 7.86 8.58 13.37
C ALA A 36 8.15 9.64 12.30
N ASP A 37 7.59 10.86 12.40
CA ASP A 37 7.78 11.92 11.41
C ASP A 37 9.06 12.76 11.60
N LEU A 38 9.75 13.04 10.49
CA LEU A 38 11.00 13.82 10.46
C LEU A 38 10.78 15.30 10.81
N GLU A 39 9.58 15.84 10.57
CA GLU A 39 9.23 17.24 10.84
C GLU A 39 8.41 17.36 12.12
N CYS A 40 9.09 17.57 13.24
CA CYS A 40 8.41 17.81 14.51
C CYS A 40 7.51 19.06 14.47
N GLY A 41 6.21 18.90 14.70
CA GLY A 41 5.30 20.01 15.01
C GLY A 41 4.27 20.37 13.93
N VAL A 42 4.14 19.55 12.88
CA VAL A 42 3.06 19.62 11.91
C VAL A 42 2.57 18.19 11.65
N TRP A 43 1.27 18.00 11.44
CA TRP A 43 0.75 16.73 10.95
C TRP A 43 1.17 16.54 9.50
N CYS A 44 1.89 15.45 9.20
CA CYS A 44 2.19 15.04 7.85
C CYS A 44 2.03 13.53 7.69
N VAL A 45 1.76 13.09 6.47
CA VAL A 45 1.80 11.68 6.09
C VAL A 45 2.59 11.62 4.80
N GLU A 46 3.78 11.06 4.85
CA GLU A 46 4.62 10.89 3.68
C GLU A 46 4.75 9.39 3.36
N PRO A 47 4.12 8.90 2.28
CA PRO A 47 4.09 7.48 1.97
C PRO A 47 5.46 6.98 1.50
N VAL A 48 5.79 5.74 1.87
CA VAL A 48 6.99 5.02 1.40
C VAL A 48 6.57 3.78 0.64
N VAL A 49 7.30 3.50 -0.44
CA VAL A 49 7.15 2.24 -1.17
C VAL A 49 7.95 1.17 -0.47
N VAL A 50 7.28 0.17 0.07
CA VAL A 50 7.90 -1.05 0.59
C VAL A 50 8.00 -2.05 -0.56
N SER A 51 9.21 -2.40 -0.99
CA SER A 51 9.44 -3.32 -2.11
C SER A 51 9.59 -4.78 -1.69
N GLY A 52 9.78 -5.06 -0.40
CA GLY A 52 10.03 -6.39 0.14
C GLY A 52 9.01 -6.81 1.19
N VAL A 53 9.48 -7.60 2.15
CA VAL A 53 8.68 -8.08 3.29
C VAL A 53 8.44 -6.97 4.30
N VAL A 54 7.33 -7.07 5.04
CA VAL A 54 7.17 -6.36 6.31
C VAL A 54 7.68 -7.30 7.39
N ASN A 55 8.95 -7.11 7.77
CA ASN A 55 9.66 -7.88 8.79
C ASN A 55 10.51 -6.91 9.62
N TRP A 56 9.86 -6.11 10.47
CA TRP A 56 10.45 -4.89 11.01
C TRP A 56 10.62 -4.90 12.52
N TYR A 57 11.75 -4.36 12.97
CA TYR A 57 12.07 -4.12 14.38
C TYR A 57 12.82 -2.80 14.61
N GLU A 58 12.44 -2.01 15.62
CA GLU A 58 12.92 -0.64 15.88
C GLU A 58 14.45 -0.50 15.99
N LEU A 59 15.14 -1.46 16.63
CA LEU A 59 16.57 -1.35 16.93
C LEU A 59 17.46 -2.33 16.16
N ALA A 60 16.88 -3.31 15.45
CA ALA A 60 17.56 -4.40 14.74
C ALA A 60 18.90 -4.87 15.40
N PRO A 61 18.95 -5.16 16.72
CA PRO A 61 20.20 -5.42 17.40
C PRO A 61 20.77 -6.78 16.98
N ALA A 62 22.10 -6.89 17.02
CA ALA A 62 22.84 -8.12 16.71
C ALA A 62 22.60 -9.30 17.68
N GLU A 63 21.79 -9.11 18.73
CA GLU A 63 21.42 -10.14 19.69
C GLU A 63 19.91 -10.38 19.71
N SER A 64 19.55 -11.66 19.69
CA SER A 64 18.22 -12.21 19.48
C SER A 64 17.18 -11.71 20.49
N TYR A 65 16.36 -10.75 20.06
CA TYR A 65 14.98 -10.64 20.52
C TYR A 65 14.15 -11.79 19.93
N PRO A 66 13.08 -12.26 20.59
CA PRO A 66 12.20 -13.28 20.03
C PRO A 66 11.34 -12.67 18.91
N THR A 67 11.93 -12.49 17.73
CA THR A 67 11.23 -12.15 16.49
C THR A 67 10.57 -13.40 15.91
N GLY A 68 9.52 -13.21 15.11
CA GLY A 68 8.78 -14.32 14.50
C GLY A 68 9.50 -14.89 13.29
N PHE A 69 10.28 -14.05 12.61
CA PHE A 69 11.14 -14.41 11.48
C PHE A 69 12.56 -13.83 11.64
N PRO A 70 13.59 -14.47 11.06
CA PRO A 70 14.95 -13.94 11.10
C PRO A 70 15.15 -12.78 10.11
N ASN A 71 16.23 -12.02 10.30
CA ASN A 71 16.68 -10.93 9.42
C ASN A 71 15.72 -9.74 9.38
N ASP A 72 15.38 -9.24 10.57
CA ASP A 72 14.57 -8.04 10.73
C ASP A 72 15.24 -6.80 10.14
N GLU A 73 14.43 -5.97 9.49
CA GLU A 73 14.82 -4.67 8.98
C GLU A 73 14.34 -3.55 9.93
N VAL A 74 14.97 -2.38 9.84
CA VAL A 74 14.46 -1.21 10.58
C VAL A 74 13.18 -0.73 9.89
N PHE A 75 12.20 -0.26 10.68
CA PHE A 75 11.01 0.39 10.15
C PHE A 75 11.40 1.49 9.14
N PRO A 76 10.70 1.62 8.00
CA PRO A 76 10.95 2.70 7.06
C PRO A 76 10.95 4.07 7.76
N LYS A 77 11.88 4.96 7.38
CA LYS A 77 12.12 6.31 7.94
C LYS A 77 12.61 6.40 9.38
N LEU A 78 12.37 5.40 10.21
CA LEU A 78 12.83 5.40 11.61
C LEU A 78 14.36 5.55 11.73
N GLY A 79 15.11 4.92 10.81
CA GLY A 79 16.57 5.06 10.74
C GLY A 79 17.07 6.45 10.34
N GLU A 80 16.21 7.33 9.82
CA GLU A 80 16.53 8.69 9.37
C GLU A 80 16.28 9.74 10.46
N LEU A 81 15.56 9.38 11.52
CA LEU A 81 15.23 10.31 12.60
C LEU A 81 16.48 10.74 13.38
N PRO A 82 16.61 12.04 13.69
CA PRO A 82 17.72 12.54 14.49
C PRO A 82 17.57 12.08 15.95
N GLY A 83 18.42 11.15 16.37
CA GLY A 83 18.43 10.63 17.75
C GLY A 83 18.31 9.12 17.84
N GLN A 84 19.12 8.39 17.04
CA GLN A 84 19.21 6.93 17.12
C GLN A 84 19.34 6.46 18.58
N GLY A 85 18.42 5.60 19.02
CA GLY A 85 18.35 5.09 20.40
C GLY A 85 17.44 5.87 21.35
N ILE A 86 16.65 6.82 20.87
CA ILE A 86 15.51 7.38 21.60
C ILE A 86 14.29 6.49 21.31
N GLU A 87 13.67 5.98 22.38
CA GLU A 87 12.43 5.22 22.32
C GLU A 87 11.31 6.12 21.77
N LEU A 88 10.74 5.76 20.62
CA LEU A 88 9.54 6.43 20.10
C LEU A 88 8.30 5.93 20.84
N GLN A 89 7.29 6.80 20.95
CA GLN A 89 6.00 6.51 21.57
C GLN A 89 4.86 7.06 20.74
N GLY A 90 3.80 6.27 20.58
CA GLY A 90 2.61 6.66 19.83
C GLY A 90 2.76 6.70 18.33
N ASP A 91 3.44 5.71 17.78
CA ASP A 91 3.53 5.53 16.34
C ASP A 91 2.30 4.82 15.78
N VAL A 92 1.84 5.32 14.64
CA VAL A 92 0.78 4.70 13.83
C VAL A 92 1.29 4.46 12.42
N ILE A 93 1.02 3.29 11.87
CA ILE A 93 1.47 2.88 10.53
C ILE A 93 0.28 2.42 9.72
N GLU A 94 0.16 2.95 8.51
CA GLU A 94 -0.78 2.49 7.49
C GLU A 94 -0.04 1.73 6.39
N LEU A 95 -0.48 0.51 6.11
CA LEU A 95 -0.02 -0.27 4.95
C LEU A 95 -1.20 -0.52 4.02
N LEU A 96 -1.09 -0.03 2.79
CA LEU A 96 -2.07 -0.22 1.73
C LEU A 96 -1.51 -1.19 0.70
N THR A 97 -2.19 -2.31 0.49
CA THR A 97 -1.71 -3.35 -0.43
C THR A 97 -2.85 -4.15 -1.03
N TYR A 98 -2.59 -4.80 -2.16
CA TYR A 98 -3.41 -5.87 -2.69
C TYR A 98 -2.74 -7.20 -2.35
N LEU A 99 -3.47 -8.12 -1.75
CA LEU A 99 -3.00 -9.48 -1.53
C LEU A 99 -3.59 -10.41 -2.61
N GLU A 100 -2.74 -11.26 -3.18
CA GLU A 100 -3.19 -12.32 -4.08
C GLU A 100 -3.76 -13.48 -3.25
N LEU A 101 -5.08 -13.61 -3.24
CA LEU A 101 -5.79 -14.65 -2.50
C LEU A 101 -6.18 -15.81 -3.40
N GLU A 102 -6.01 -17.03 -2.90
CA GLU A 102 -6.60 -18.22 -3.51
C GLU A 102 -8.11 -18.22 -3.26
N GLN A 103 -8.90 -18.84 -4.14
CA GLN A 103 -10.32 -19.03 -3.90
C GLN A 103 -10.53 -19.85 -2.62
N GLY A 104 -11.40 -19.38 -1.73
CA GLY A 104 -11.73 -20.03 -0.47
C GLY A 104 -11.06 -19.38 0.74
N TYR A 105 -10.77 -20.19 1.76
CA TYR A 105 -10.25 -19.71 3.04
C TYR A 105 -8.75 -19.46 2.96
N ASN A 106 -8.34 -18.24 3.30
CA ASN A 106 -6.96 -17.83 3.44
C ASN A 106 -6.75 -17.39 4.88
N GLN A 107 -5.60 -17.74 5.46
CA GLN A 107 -5.25 -17.37 6.83
C GLN A 107 -4.04 -16.43 6.81
N LEU A 108 -4.16 -15.34 7.54
CA LEU A 108 -3.22 -14.22 7.59
C LEU A 108 -2.91 -13.91 9.06
N GLY A 109 -1.83 -13.20 9.31
CA GLY A 109 -1.54 -12.72 10.65
C GLY A 109 -0.43 -11.68 10.71
N LEU A 110 -0.28 -11.15 11.91
CA LEU A 110 0.78 -10.23 12.29
C LEU A 110 1.51 -10.86 13.47
N PHE A 111 2.83 -10.80 13.48
CA PHE A 111 3.60 -10.99 14.70
C PHE A 111 3.99 -9.60 15.17
N THR A 112 3.47 -9.19 16.32
CA THR A 112 3.57 -7.80 16.75
C THR A 112 3.38 -7.63 18.26
N GLU A 113 3.91 -6.53 18.80
CA GLU A 113 3.64 -6.03 20.16
C GLU A 113 2.60 -4.90 20.20
N GLY A 114 2.21 -4.35 19.05
CA GLY A 114 1.21 -3.29 18.93
C GLY A 114 -0.21 -3.82 18.76
N GLY A 115 -1.15 -2.90 18.63
CA GLY A 115 -2.51 -3.17 18.19
C GLY A 115 -2.67 -3.06 16.67
N HIS A 116 -3.82 -3.51 16.16
CA HIS A 116 -4.11 -3.42 14.73
C HIS A 116 -5.60 -3.28 14.43
N LYS A 117 -5.89 -2.72 13.25
CA LYS A 117 -7.17 -2.80 12.56
C LYS A 117 -6.90 -3.10 11.09
N ILE A 118 -7.49 -4.19 10.60
CA ILE A 118 -7.32 -4.64 9.21
C ILE A 118 -8.68 -4.60 8.56
N SER A 119 -8.78 -3.87 7.46
CA SER A 119 -10.02 -3.70 6.71
C SER A 119 -9.87 -4.19 5.28
N ASN A 120 -11.00 -4.57 4.67
CA ASN A 120 -11.06 -4.69 3.23
C ASN A 120 -11.05 -3.29 2.58
N GLY A 121 -10.42 -3.17 1.42
CA GLY A 121 -10.28 -1.87 0.77
C GLY A 121 -9.21 -0.99 1.43
N PHE A 122 -9.19 0.28 1.01
CA PHE A 122 -8.25 1.30 1.49
C PHE A 122 -8.91 2.39 2.33
N SER A 123 -10.19 2.22 2.67
CA SER A 123 -10.94 3.21 3.45
C SER A 123 -10.88 2.87 4.95
N PRO A 124 -10.82 3.88 5.84
CA PRO A 124 -10.96 3.68 7.29
C PRO A 124 -12.32 3.07 7.68
N ASP A 125 -13.35 3.27 6.84
CA ASP A 125 -14.70 2.72 7.03
C ASP A 125 -14.90 1.36 6.32
N GLY A 126 -13.83 0.76 5.81
CA GLY A 126 -13.86 -0.57 5.20
C GLY A 126 -14.36 -1.63 6.18
N LEU A 127 -14.88 -2.74 5.65
CA LEU A 127 -15.29 -3.89 6.47
C LEU A 127 -14.07 -4.40 7.24
N VAL A 128 -14.17 -4.36 8.57
CA VAL A 128 -13.13 -4.84 9.47
C VAL A 128 -13.04 -6.36 9.38
N LEU A 129 -11.85 -6.85 9.03
CA LEU A 129 -11.49 -8.26 8.93
C LEU A 129 -10.83 -8.77 10.21
N SER A 130 -10.10 -7.90 10.90
CA SER A 130 -9.45 -8.19 12.17
C SER A 130 -9.22 -6.89 12.92
N GLN A 131 -9.43 -6.88 14.24
CA GLN A 131 -9.11 -5.76 15.09
C GLN A 131 -8.61 -6.29 16.43
N PHE A 132 -7.55 -5.68 16.92
CA PHE A 132 -6.97 -5.95 18.23
C PHE A 132 -6.59 -4.60 18.84
N ASP A 133 -7.46 -4.12 19.73
CA ASP A 133 -7.15 -2.98 20.58
C ASP A 133 -6.46 -3.51 21.84
N ASN A 134 -5.32 -2.92 22.17
CA ASN A 134 -4.52 -3.32 23.32
C ASN A 134 -4.55 -2.23 24.41
N SER A 135 -5.73 -1.63 24.60
CA SER A 135 -6.00 -0.51 25.50
C SER A 135 -6.04 -0.88 26.98
N GLY A 136 -5.56 -2.07 27.32
CA GLY A 136 -5.80 -2.74 28.59
C GLY A 136 -5.82 -1.77 29.77
N ASP A 137 -7.02 -1.51 30.29
CA ASP A 137 -7.21 -1.20 31.70
C ASP A 137 -6.47 -2.31 32.47
N PRO A 138 -5.72 -2.02 33.55
CA PRO A 138 -4.95 -3.02 34.28
C PRO A 138 -5.91 -3.95 35.06
N ASP A 139 -6.70 -4.76 34.36
CA ASP A 139 -7.32 -5.93 34.93
C ASP A 139 -6.17 -6.91 35.22
N PRO A 140 -5.88 -7.22 36.49
CA PRO A 140 -4.83 -8.16 36.87
C PRO A 140 -5.06 -9.60 36.36
N LEU A 141 -6.18 -9.86 35.66
CA LEU A 141 -6.49 -11.13 35.02
C LEU A 141 -6.33 -11.12 33.49
N LEU A 142 -6.13 -9.96 32.87
CA LEU A 142 -5.73 -9.88 31.47
C LEU A 142 -4.22 -10.11 31.42
N VAL A 143 -3.82 -11.19 30.74
CA VAL A 143 -2.39 -11.47 30.53
C VAL A 143 -1.80 -10.25 29.82
N PRO A 144 -0.86 -9.52 30.43
CA PRO A 144 -0.16 -8.43 29.74
C PRO A 144 0.34 -8.93 28.39
N SER A 145 0.40 -8.07 27.39
CA SER A 145 1.18 -8.29 26.15
C SER A 145 2.65 -8.42 26.50
N TYR A 146 2.96 -9.59 27.07
CA TYR A 146 4.20 -9.98 27.73
C TYR A 146 5.39 -9.90 26.76
N TYR A 147 5.13 -10.08 25.47
CA TYR A 147 6.05 -10.11 24.34
C TYR A 147 5.25 -9.96 23.05
N PRO A 148 5.90 -9.71 21.89
CA PRO A 148 5.26 -9.87 20.59
C PRO A 148 4.48 -11.18 20.48
N ARG A 149 3.30 -11.15 19.86
CA ARG A 149 2.44 -12.32 19.68
C ARG A 149 1.89 -12.40 18.27
N SER A 150 1.66 -13.63 17.82
CA SER A 150 0.93 -13.88 16.59
C SER A 150 -0.55 -13.58 16.77
N GLN A 151 -1.07 -12.61 16.02
CA GLN A 151 -2.48 -12.34 15.84
C GLN A 151 -2.90 -12.88 14.48
N VAL A 152 -3.71 -13.94 14.46
CA VAL A 152 -4.08 -14.65 13.23
C VAL A 152 -5.57 -14.47 12.96
N PHE A 153 -5.91 -14.19 11.71
CA PHE A 153 -7.29 -14.03 11.23
C PHE A 153 -7.50 -14.75 9.90
N GLY A 154 -8.77 -15.02 9.59
CA GLY A 154 -9.16 -15.73 8.38
C GLY A 154 -10.00 -14.86 7.47
N VAL A 155 -9.79 -14.99 6.17
CA VAL A 155 -10.59 -14.32 5.13
C VAL A 155 -11.07 -15.35 4.12
N VAL A 156 -12.24 -15.12 3.53
CA VAL A 156 -12.78 -15.99 2.47
C VAL A 156 -12.85 -15.19 1.18
N ALA A 157 -12.09 -15.61 0.17
CA ALA A 157 -12.11 -15.05 -1.17
C ALA A 157 -13.11 -15.84 -2.04
N PRO A 158 -14.19 -15.21 -2.56
CA PRO A 158 -15.17 -15.90 -3.40
C PRO A 158 -14.57 -16.46 -4.70
N GLU A 159 -13.59 -15.75 -5.26
CA GLU A 159 -12.82 -16.10 -6.45
C GLU A 159 -11.34 -15.81 -6.19
N ALA A 160 -10.43 -16.52 -6.85
CA ALA A 160 -9.01 -16.20 -6.78
C ALA A 160 -8.74 -14.83 -7.41
N GLY A 161 -7.86 -14.02 -6.80
CA GLY A 161 -7.53 -12.70 -7.34
C GLY A 161 -6.90 -11.75 -6.34
N PHE A 162 -6.80 -10.48 -6.73
CA PHE A 162 -6.19 -9.42 -5.93
C PHE A 162 -7.24 -8.69 -5.10
N TYR A 163 -7.10 -8.74 -3.79
CA TYR A 163 -8.03 -8.09 -2.86
C TYR A 163 -7.31 -6.95 -2.14
N PRO A 164 -7.92 -5.76 -2.05
CA PRO A 164 -7.32 -4.64 -1.33
C PRO A 164 -7.44 -4.85 0.18
N PHE A 165 -6.35 -4.57 0.88
CA PHE A 165 -6.24 -4.57 2.32
C PHE A 165 -5.63 -3.26 2.80
N ARG A 166 -6.17 -2.77 3.90
CA ARG A 166 -5.60 -1.71 4.71
C ARG A 166 -5.23 -2.29 6.07
N PHE A 167 -3.95 -2.29 6.38
CA PHE A 167 -3.46 -2.61 7.71
C PHE A 167 -3.16 -1.31 8.42
N LEU A 168 -3.90 -1.03 9.49
CA LEU A 168 -3.57 -0.02 10.46
C LEU A 168 -2.88 -0.72 11.62
N TRP A 169 -1.64 -0.36 11.90
CA TRP A 169 -0.91 -0.80 13.07
C TRP A 169 -0.64 0.40 13.96
N PHE A 170 -0.71 0.20 15.28
CA PHE A 170 -0.43 1.24 16.23
C PHE A 170 0.31 0.67 17.42
N GLN A 171 1.27 1.43 17.90
CA GLN A 171 2.12 1.06 19.02
C GLN A 171 1.30 0.87 20.30
N SER A 172 1.78 -0.03 21.17
CA SER A 172 1.18 -0.27 22.49
C SER A 172 2.00 0.38 23.61
N ASP A 173 1.36 1.16 24.49
CA ASP A 173 1.96 1.68 25.74
C ASP A 173 2.11 0.62 26.85
N ASN A 174 1.26 -0.42 26.85
CA ASN A 174 1.31 -1.58 27.74
C ASN A 174 2.43 -2.59 27.39
N ARG A 175 3.53 -2.12 26.80
CA ARG A 175 4.71 -2.92 26.50
C ARG A 175 5.66 -2.92 27.70
N GLU A 176 6.05 -4.11 28.17
CA GLU A 176 7.15 -4.21 29.15
C GLU A 176 8.54 -4.23 28.47
N ALA A 177 8.60 -4.43 27.15
CA ALA A 177 9.82 -4.35 26.36
C ALA A 177 9.83 -3.06 25.51
N PRO A 178 10.97 -2.34 25.44
CA PRO A 178 11.12 -1.23 24.51
C PRO A 178 11.26 -1.80 23.09
N GLY A 179 10.60 -1.17 22.12
CA GLY A 179 10.63 -1.63 20.74
C GLY A 179 9.35 -1.35 19.97
N MET A 180 9.48 -1.18 18.67
CA MET A 180 8.43 -1.43 17.69
C MET A 180 8.75 -2.75 16.98
N LEU A 181 7.74 -3.60 16.78
CA LEU A 181 7.86 -4.86 16.05
C LEU A 181 6.60 -5.11 15.23
N LEU A 182 6.80 -5.33 13.94
CA LEU A 182 5.73 -5.61 13.00
C LEU A 182 6.22 -6.55 11.90
N GLU A 183 5.67 -7.76 11.88
CA GLU A 183 5.90 -8.74 10.84
C GLU A 183 4.56 -9.19 10.28
N LEU A 184 4.41 -9.22 8.95
CA LEU A 184 3.17 -9.69 8.31
C LEU A 184 3.38 -11.06 7.68
N PHE A 185 2.45 -11.98 7.93
CA PHE A 185 2.54 -13.33 7.39
C PHE A 185 1.20 -13.89 6.90
N SER A 186 1.29 -14.91 6.07
CA SER A 186 0.22 -15.84 5.73
C SER A 186 0.47 -17.19 6.40
N VAL A 187 -0.58 -17.98 6.61
CA VAL A 187 -0.44 -19.36 7.10
C VAL A 187 -0.81 -20.34 6.00
N LYS A 188 0.17 -21.15 5.59
CA LYS A 188 0.02 -22.21 4.58
C LYS A 188 0.72 -23.46 5.09
N ASP A 189 0.15 -24.63 4.82
CA ASP A 189 0.68 -25.92 5.31
C ASP A 189 1.03 -25.95 6.81
N LYS A 190 0.22 -25.24 7.62
CA LYS A 190 0.37 -25.09 9.09
C LYS A 190 1.66 -24.40 9.52
N LYS A 191 2.25 -23.58 8.64
CA LYS A 191 3.42 -22.75 8.91
C LYS A 191 3.14 -21.31 8.50
N SER A 192 3.83 -20.38 9.15
CA SER A 192 3.79 -18.97 8.78
C SER A 192 4.81 -18.70 7.68
N HIS A 193 4.42 -17.87 6.72
CA HIS A 193 5.22 -17.43 5.58
C HIS A 193 5.11 -15.91 5.49
N LEU A 194 6.24 -15.20 5.48
CA LEU A 194 6.24 -13.74 5.36
C LEU A 194 5.49 -13.31 4.11
N LEU A 195 4.66 -12.27 4.21
CA LEU A 195 4.01 -11.70 3.03
C LEU A 195 5.07 -11.09 2.12
N ASN A 196 4.90 -11.27 0.81
CA ASN A 196 5.79 -10.73 -0.22
C ASN A 196 7.23 -11.27 -0.18
N ASP A 197 7.47 -12.42 0.46
CA ASP A 197 8.77 -13.09 0.40
C ASP A 197 8.91 -13.88 -0.91
N GLU A 198 9.55 -13.28 -1.91
CA GLU A 198 9.78 -13.91 -3.23
C GLU A 198 10.66 -15.18 -3.17
N SER A 199 11.40 -15.38 -2.07
CA SER A 199 12.24 -16.57 -1.88
C SER A 199 11.45 -17.77 -1.36
N ASP A 200 10.25 -17.54 -0.82
CA ASP A 200 9.36 -18.58 -0.31
C ASP A 200 8.20 -18.85 -1.29
N PRO A 201 8.17 -20.01 -1.97
CA PRO A 201 7.13 -20.32 -2.95
C PRO A 201 5.73 -20.49 -2.34
N LEU A 202 5.61 -20.53 -1.02
CA LEU A 202 4.33 -20.61 -0.30
C LEU A 202 3.89 -19.26 0.26
N ALA A 203 4.72 -18.23 0.18
CA ALA A 203 4.36 -16.89 0.59
C ALA A 203 3.24 -16.32 -0.28
N MET A 204 2.30 -15.65 0.38
CA MET A 204 1.30 -14.85 -0.29
C MET A 204 1.93 -13.55 -0.77
N MET A 205 1.79 -13.26 -2.07
CA MET A 205 2.37 -12.08 -2.68
C MET A 205 1.52 -10.83 -2.45
N ALA A 206 2.21 -9.70 -2.30
CA ALA A 206 1.60 -8.40 -2.07
C ALA A 206 1.89 -7.48 -3.27
N TYR A 207 0.90 -6.69 -3.65
CA TYR A 207 0.95 -5.86 -4.84
C TYR A 207 0.44 -4.46 -4.53
N ARG A 208 0.87 -3.51 -5.34
CA ARG A 208 0.27 -2.17 -5.36
C ARG A 208 -0.29 -1.91 -6.75
N ALA A 209 -1.31 -1.07 -6.82
CA ALA A 209 -1.72 -0.54 -8.11
C ALA A 209 -0.56 0.25 -8.71
N GLY A 210 0.04 -0.28 -9.78
CA GLY A 210 0.98 0.47 -10.59
C GLY A 210 0.22 1.37 -11.56
N VAL A 211 0.91 2.39 -12.08
CA VAL A 211 0.58 2.84 -13.43
C VAL A 211 0.92 1.64 -14.33
N LEU A 212 -0.05 1.12 -15.08
CA LEU A 212 0.24 0.21 -16.19
C LEU A 212 1.04 1.03 -17.22
N ILE A 213 2.35 1.14 -17.01
CA ILE A 213 3.27 1.48 -18.07
C ILE A 213 3.48 0.14 -18.78
N ASP A 214 2.60 -0.16 -19.72
CA ASP A 214 3.00 -1.08 -20.78
C ASP A 214 4.32 -0.48 -21.34
N PRO A 215 5.45 -1.21 -21.26
CA PRO A 215 6.75 -0.68 -21.68
C PRO A 215 6.75 -0.27 -23.16
N ASP A 216 5.79 -0.76 -23.95
CA ASP A 216 5.55 -0.41 -25.34
C ASP A 216 4.40 0.61 -25.52
N PHE A 217 3.85 1.15 -24.42
CA PHE A 217 2.79 2.15 -24.45
C PHE A 217 3.29 3.45 -25.07
N VAL A 218 2.94 3.63 -26.34
CA VAL A 218 3.02 4.92 -27.01
C VAL A 218 1.68 5.62 -26.82
N ALA A 219 1.66 6.73 -26.06
CA ALA A 219 0.48 7.57 -25.93
C ALA A 219 0.02 8.01 -27.34
N PRO A 220 -1.16 7.56 -27.81
CA PRO A 220 -1.59 7.84 -29.17
C PRO A 220 -2.01 9.30 -29.29
N THR A 221 -1.42 9.98 -30.25
CA THR A 221 -1.78 11.32 -30.68
C THR A 221 -2.37 11.22 -32.07
N LEU A 222 -3.29 12.12 -32.40
CA LEU A 222 -3.82 12.25 -33.75
C LEU A 222 -4.04 13.74 -34.01
N SER A 223 -3.45 14.25 -35.07
CA SER A 223 -3.70 15.59 -35.57
C SER A 223 -3.99 15.52 -37.06
N ALA A 224 -4.96 16.29 -37.53
CA ALA A 224 -5.26 16.40 -38.95
C ALA A 224 -5.36 17.87 -39.34
N SER A 225 -4.81 18.20 -40.51
CA SER A 225 -4.93 19.53 -41.11
C SER A 225 -5.28 19.40 -42.59
N SER A 226 -6.16 20.26 -43.08
CA SER A 226 -6.56 20.25 -44.49
C SER A 226 -5.75 21.26 -45.29
N ASN A 227 -5.27 20.86 -46.46
CA ASN A 227 -4.71 21.74 -47.48
C ASN A 227 -5.43 21.50 -48.81
N GLY A 228 -6.47 22.29 -49.07
CA GLY A 228 -7.31 22.12 -50.26
C GLY A 228 -8.03 20.77 -50.27
N THR A 229 -7.68 19.91 -51.23
CA THR A 229 -8.27 18.57 -51.42
C THR A 229 -7.51 17.47 -50.68
N THR A 230 -6.48 17.81 -49.90
CA THR A 230 -5.64 16.86 -49.17
C THR A 230 -5.79 17.07 -47.67
N LEU A 231 -5.89 15.97 -46.92
CA LEU A 231 -5.83 15.92 -45.46
C LEU A 231 -4.46 15.37 -45.03
N HIS A 232 -3.67 16.19 -44.37
CA HIS A 232 -2.40 15.80 -43.73
C HIS A 232 -2.70 15.28 -42.33
N VAL A 233 -2.41 14.01 -42.06
CA VAL A 233 -2.67 13.35 -40.77
C VAL A 233 -1.34 12.93 -40.14
N SER A 234 -1.13 13.32 -38.89
CA SER A 234 0.01 12.91 -38.05
C SER A 234 -0.48 12.15 -36.84
N TRP A 235 0.25 11.13 -36.41
CA TRP A 235 -0.12 10.26 -35.30
C TRP A 235 1.09 9.64 -34.60
N THR A 236 0.87 9.12 -33.39
CA THR A 236 1.78 8.21 -32.67
C THR A 236 1.05 6.88 -32.41
N GLY A 237 1.79 5.77 -32.35
CA GLY A 237 1.21 4.42 -32.32
C GLY A 237 0.74 3.94 -33.70
N ILE A 238 -0.41 3.24 -33.76
CA ILE A 238 -0.99 2.71 -35.01
C ILE A 238 -2.18 3.57 -35.44
N LEU A 239 -2.10 4.13 -36.66
CA LEU A 239 -3.24 4.76 -37.31
C LEU A 239 -4.20 3.70 -37.81
N GLN A 240 -5.48 3.87 -37.48
CA GLN A 240 -6.57 3.07 -38.02
C GLN A 240 -7.52 3.93 -38.83
N THR A 241 -8.03 3.37 -39.92
CA THR A 241 -9.02 4.00 -40.79
C THR A 241 -10.33 3.20 -40.83
N ALA A 242 -11.44 3.88 -41.08
CA ALA A 242 -12.75 3.27 -41.29
C ALA A 242 -13.60 4.10 -42.25
N GLY A 243 -14.57 3.45 -42.92
CA GLY A 243 -15.57 4.14 -43.76
C GLY A 243 -16.76 4.70 -42.96
N THR A 244 -16.91 4.30 -41.70
CA THR A 244 -17.95 4.75 -40.76
C THR A 244 -17.35 4.93 -39.37
N VAL A 245 -17.90 5.85 -38.58
CA VAL A 245 -17.38 6.19 -37.24
C VAL A 245 -17.34 4.99 -36.29
N ASP A 246 -18.23 4.01 -36.47
CA ASP A 246 -18.30 2.81 -35.63
C ASP A 246 -17.44 1.64 -36.15
N GLY A 247 -16.67 1.85 -37.22
CA GLY A 247 -15.89 0.79 -37.88
C GLY A 247 -16.67 0.03 -38.96
N PRO A 248 -16.14 -1.09 -39.48
CA PRO A 248 -14.95 -1.78 -39.02
C PRO A 248 -13.67 -0.95 -39.23
N TRP A 249 -12.79 -1.00 -38.24
CA TRP A 249 -11.51 -0.30 -38.24
C TRP A 249 -10.40 -1.21 -38.78
N SER A 250 -9.55 -0.68 -39.66
CA SER A 250 -8.39 -1.38 -40.20
C SER A 250 -7.10 -0.60 -39.95
N ASP A 251 -6.02 -1.30 -39.62
CA ASP A 251 -4.70 -0.71 -39.44
C ASP A 251 -4.18 -0.17 -40.78
N PHE A 252 -3.79 1.11 -40.79
CA PHE A 252 -3.17 1.78 -41.93
C PHE A 252 -1.64 1.72 -41.83
N GLY A 253 -1.08 2.09 -40.68
CA GLY A 253 0.36 2.15 -40.47
C GLY A 253 0.77 2.60 -39.08
N ASN A 254 2.01 2.29 -38.71
CA ASN A 254 2.60 2.71 -37.43
C ASN A 254 3.20 4.13 -37.50
N ASP A 255 3.76 4.60 -36.39
CA ASP A 255 4.36 5.93 -36.23
C ASP A 255 5.54 6.20 -37.18
N SER A 256 6.28 5.17 -37.60
CA SER A 256 7.32 5.31 -38.62
C SER A 256 6.80 5.75 -39.99
N GLN A 257 5.49 5.63 -40.21
CA GLN A 257 4.79 6.05 -41.43
C GLN A 257 4.06 7.39 -41.26
N SER A 258 4.23 8.06 -40.12
CA SER A 258 3.65 9.37 -39.84
C SER A 258 4.59 10.52 -40.27
N PRO A 259 4.09 11.62 -40.85
CA PRO A 259 2.70 11.87 -41.28
C PRO A 259 2.36 11.26 -42.64
N ALA A 260 1.06 11.19 -42.96
CA ALA A 260 0.56 10.75 -44.27
C ALA A 260 -0.58 11.62 -44.82
N ASP A 261 -0.73 11.60 -46.14
CA ASP A 261 -1.67 12.43 -46.89
C ASP A 261 -2.85 11.60 -47.43
N PHE A 262 -4.06 12.10 -47.22
CA PHE A 262 -5.30 11.47 -47.67
C PHE A 262 -6.08 12.39 -48.60
N SER A 263 -6.53 11.86 -49.74
CA SER A 263 -7.34 12.59 -50.71
C SER A 263 -8.79 12.71 -50.23
N LEU A 264 -9.25 13.95 -50.01
CA LEU A 264 -10.64 14.25 -49.65
C LEU A 264 -11.60 14.11 -50.84
N THR A 265 -11.08 14.02 -52.07
CA THR A 265 -11.89 13.81 -53.27
C THR A 265 -12.08 12.34 -53.60
N GLU A 266 -11.07 11.51 -53.32
CA GLU A 266 -11.14 10.07 -53.59
C GLU A 266 -11.78 9.31 -52.44
N ASN A 267 -11.59 9.78 -51.20
CA ASN A 267 -12.12 9.12 -50.01
C ASN A 267 -12.74 10.14 -49.03
N PRO A 268 -13.89 10.75 -49.38
CA PRO A 268 -14.50 11.85 -48.62
C PRO A 268 -15.06 11.45 -47.24
N SER A 269 -15.15 10.15 -46.92
CA SER A 269 -15.81 9.63 -45.72
C SER A 269 -14.89 8.77 -44.83
N LEU A 270 -13.58 9.01 -44.89
CA LEU A 270 -12.63 8.33 -44.02
C LEU A 270 -12.68 8.89 -42.60
N TYR A 271 -12.77 7.98 -41.63
CA TYR A 271 -12.60 8.24 -40.20
C TYR A 271 -11.22 7.74 -39.76
N PHE A 272 -10.60 8.46 -38.84
CA PHE A 272 -9.27 8.17 -38.33
C PHE A 272 -9.30 8.03 -36.81
N ARG A 273 -8.53 7.10 -36.28
CA ARG A 273 -8.18 7.04 -34.86
C ARG A 273 -6.75 6.54 -34.69
N ALA A 274 -6.11 6.91 -33.61
CA ALA A 274 -4.82 6.35 -33.22
C ALA A 274 -5.01 5.44 -31.99
N ARG A 275 -4.27 4.33 -31.93
CA ARG A 275 -4.17 3.45 -30.76
C ARG A 275 -2.70 3.20 -30.42
N SER A 276 -2.42 2.77 -29.20
CA SER A 276 -1.08 2.25 -28.88
C SER A 276 -0.75 1.04 -29.76
N ASN A 277 0.54 0.74 -29.90
CA ASN A 277 1.01 -0.44 -30.64
C ASN A 277 0.38 -1.72 -30.09
#